data_AF-A0A2Z3JHC0-F1
#
_entry.id   AF-A0A2Z3JHC0-F1
#
_cell.length_a   1.000
_cell.length_b   1.000
_cell.length_c   1.000
_cell.angle_alpha   90.00
_cell.angle_beta   90.00
_cell.angle_gamma   90.00
#
_symmetry.space_group_name_H-M   'P 1'
#
loop_
_entity.id
_entity.type
_entity.pdbx_description
1 polymer ?
#
loop_
_entity_poly.entity_id
_entity_poly.type
_entity_poly.pdbx_seq_one_letter_code
_entity_poly.pdbx_strand_id
1 'polypeptide(L)'
;MPPEWRAGARLFNAGQWWEAHEAWEERWKAAQGDERACLQALILLAASLHKRWAHGSLTHRNYDKAQKYLGALPARYGGIDLEALNGEVWAALHQAGLRPQLPLPGFSEGG
;
A
#
# COMPACT_ATOMS: atom_id res chain seq x y z
N MET A 1 -6.85 9.31 -5.55
CA MET A 1 -6.59 9.04 -4.12
C MET A 1 -7.40 9.95 -3.22
N PRO A 2 -8.15 9.41 -2.25
CA PRO A 2 -8.81 10.21 -1.20
C PRO A 2 -7.81 10.99 -0.33
N PRO A 3 -8.13 12.21 0.14
CA PRO A 3 -7.24 13.03 0.97
C PRO A 3 -6.66 12.33 2.19
N GLU A 4 -7.50 11.60 2.90
CA GLU A 4 -7.19 10.91 4.14
C GLU A 4 -6.22 9.73 3.94
N TRP A 5 -6.05 9.23 2.71
CA TRP A 5 -5.06 8.18 2.41
C TRP A 5 -3.70 8.75 1.99
N ARG A 6 -3.64 10.03 1.62
CA ARG A 6 -2.42 10.64 1.05
C ARG A 6 -1.26 10.67 2.04
N ALA A 7 -1.54 10.77 3.34
CA ALA A 7 -0.50 10.72 4.37
C ALA A 7 0.24 9.38 4.34
N GLY A 8 -0.49 8.26 4.42
CA GLY A 8 0.09 6.92 4.29
C GLY A 8 0.77 6.70 2.94
N ALA A 9 0.20 7.21 1.85
CA ALA A 9 0.82 7.09 0.53
C ALA A 9 2.16 7.83 0.41
N ARG A 10 2.30 9.03 1.01
CA ARG A 10 3.59 9.74 1.08
C ARG A 10 4.64 8.94 1.84
N LEU A 11 4.26 8.37 2.99
CA LEU A 11 5.15 7.54 3.81
C LEU A 11 5.55 6.26 3.06
N PHE A 12 4.58 5.62 2.39
CA PHE A 12 4.80 4.43 1.59
C PHE A 12 5.81 4.68 0.46
N ASN A 13 5.63 5.77 -0.29
CA ASN A 13 6.52 6.17 -1.38
C ASN A 13 7.94 6.51 -0.87
N ALA A 14 8.05 7.04 0.36
CA ALA A 14 9.33 7.31 1.03
C ALA A 14 10.03 6.04 1.56
N GLY A 15 9.37 4.87 1.52
CA GLY A 15 9.88 3.62 2.09
C GLY A 15 9.66 3.49 3.60
N GLN A 16 8.89 4.41 4.20
CA GLN A 16 8.48 4.40 5.60
C GLN A 16 7.22 3.53 5.75
N TRP A 17 7.38 2.23 5.50
CA TRP A 17 6.24 1.33 5.35
C TRP A 17 5.51 1.01 6.66
N TRP A 18 6.19 1.09 7.81
CA TRP A 18 5.51 0.92 9.10
C TRP A 18 4.63 2.14 9.41
N GLU A 19 5.17 3.33 9.18
CA GLU A 19 4.48 4.60 9.38
C GLU A 19 3.31 4.74 8.39
N ALA A 20 3.47 4.27 7.15
CA ALA A 20 2.38 4.18 6.19
C ALA A 20 1.26 3.25 6.67
N HIS A 21 1.63 2.10 7.23
CA HIS A 21 0.70 1.15 7.84
C HIS A 21 -0.11 1.81 8.98
N GLU A 22 0.55 2.49 9.91
CA GLU A 22 -0.11 3.18 11.01
C GLU A 22 -1.04 4.30 10.52
N ALA A 23 -0.59 5.10 9.55
CA ALA A 23 -1.39 6.20 8.98
C ALA A 23 -2.68 5.72 8.32
N TRP A 24 -2.70 4.52 7.73
CA TRP A 24 -3.92 3.93 7.17
C TRP A 24 -4.77 3.18 8.19
N GLU A 25 -4.20 2.71 9.31
CA GLU A 25 -4.92 1.91 10.30
C GLU A 25 -6.08 2.68 10.94
N GLU A 26 -5.89 3.96 11.27
CA GLU A 26 -6.95 4.81 11.84
C GLU A 26 -8.16 4.90 10.91
N ARG A 27 -7.93 5.17 9.62
CA ARG A 27 -9.00 5.24 8.62
C ARG A 27 -9.64 3.88 8.40
N TRP A 28 -8.83 2.82 8.36
CA TRP A 28 -9.31 1.45 8.20
C TRP A 28 -10.29 1.04 9.31
N LYS A 29 -10.03 1.42 10.57
CA LYS A 29 -10.93 1.15 11.71
C LYS A 29 -12.33 1.73 11.50
N ALA A 30 -12.43 2.91 10.88
CA ALA A 30 -13.69 3.60 10.60
C ALA A 30 -14.32 3.24 9.23
N ALA A 31 -13.57 2.61 8.34
CA ALA A 31 -14.01 2.27 6.99
C ALA A 31 -14.92 1.03 6.94
N GLN A 32 -15.74 0.96 5.90
CA GLN A 32 -16.61 -0.19 5.57
C GLN A 32 -16.52 -0.53 4.07
N GLY A 33 -17.04 -1.71 3.69
CA GLY A 33 -17.08 -2.14 2.29
C GLY A 33 -15.73 -2.11 1.57
N ASP A 34 -15.74 -1.69 0.31
CA ASP A 34 -14.58 -1.66 -0.57
C ASP A 34 -13.46 -0.74 -0.05
N GLU A 35 -13.79 0.36 0.62
CA GLU A 35 -12.79 1.20 1.26
C GLU A 35 -12.02 0.44 2.35
N ARG A 36 -12.73 -0.29 3.21
CA ARG A 36 -12.09 -1.10 4.25
C ARG A 36 -11.22 -2.19 3.65
N ALA A 37 -11.70 -2.86 2.61
CA ALA A 37 -10.94 -3.88 1.90
C ALA A 37 -9.68 -3.30 1.24
N CYS A 38 -9.79 -2.14 0.60
CA CYS A 38 -8.64 -1.47 -0.03
C CYS A 38 -7.60 -1.07 1.01
N LEU A 39 -8.01 -0.41 2.10
CA LEU A 39 -7.08 -0.02 3.17
C LEU A 39 -6.43 -1.23 3.83
N GLN A 40 -7.18 -2.32 4.04
CA GLN A 40 -6.64 -3.57 4.55
C GLN A 40 -5.57 -4.15 3.61
N ALA A 41 -5.77 -4.10 2.30
CA ALA A 41 -4.78 -4.53 1.32
C ALA A 41 -3.51 -3.66 1.40
N LEU A 42 -3.64 -2.34 1.43
CA LEU A 42 -2.52 -1.39 1.53
C LEU A 42 -1.69 -1.62 2.81
N ILE A 43 -2.37 -1.78 3.96
CA ILE A 43 -1.80 -2.11 5.27
C ILE A 43 -0.97 -3.41 5.19
N LEU A 44 -1.51 -4.47 4.56
CA LEU A 44 -0.83 -5.75 4.43
C LEU A 44 0.37 -5.70 3.47
N LEU A 45 0.26 -4.95 2.37
CA LEU A 45 1.37 -4.74 1.42
C LEU A 45 2.51 -3.96 2.09
N ALA A 46 2.20 -2.89 2.82
CA ALA A 46 3.18 -2.13 3.59
C ALA A 46 3.85 -2.98 4.68
N ALA A 47 3.08 -3.76 5.44
CA ALA A 47 3.61 -4.69 6.43
C ALA A 47 4.51 -5.77 5.81
N SER A 48 4.22 -6.20 4.57
CA SER A 48 5.07 -7.17 3.84
C SER A 48 6.45 -6.59 3.54
N LEU A 49 6.49 -5.37 2.99
CA LEU A 49 7.73 -4.65 2.69
C LEU A 49 8.53 -4.36 3.97
N HIS A 50 7.87 -3.88 5.01
CA HIS A 50 8.51 -3.66 6.31
C HIS A 50 9.11 -4.94 6.88
N LYS A 51 8.37 -6.06 6.89
CA LYS A 51 8.88 -7.35 7.38
C LYS A 51 10.08 -7.84 6.57
N ARG A 52 10.05 -7.67 5.25
CA ARG A 52 11.17 -8.06 4.39
C ARG A 52 12.42 -7.24 4.70
N TRP A 53 12.30 -5.93 4.75
CA TRP A 53 13.46 -5.03 4.71
C TRP A 53 13.93 -4.54 6.09
N ALA A 54 13.05 -4.48 7.10
CA ALA A 54 13.44 -4.16 8.48
C ALA A 54 13.84 -5.41 9.29
N HIS A 55 13.36 -6.59 8.91
CA HIS A 55 13.56 -7.83 9.69
C HIS A 55 14.11 -9.02 8.88
N GLY A 56 14.39 -8.87 7.59
CA GLY A 56 14.94 -9.95 6.76
C GLY A 56 13.99 -11.11 6.49
N SER A 57 12.68 -10.94 6.68
CA SER A 57 11.71 -12.02 6.47
C SER A 57 11.71 -12.49 5.02
N LEU A 58 11.82 -13.81 4.82
CA LEU A 58 11.64 -14.46 3.52
C LEU A 58 10.19 -14.93 3.28
N THR A 59 9.30 -14.76 4.27
CA THR A 59 7.91 -15.21 4.16
C THR A 59 7.02 -14.14 3.50
N HIS A 60 6.04 -14.59 2.71
CA HIS A 60 5.08 -13.73 2.02
C HIS A 60 3.70 -13.69 2.69
N ARG A 61 3.58 -14.12 3.95
CA ARG A 61 2.29 -14.30 4.65
C ARG A 61 1.35 -13.09 4.60
N ASN A 62 1.89 -11.88 4.72
CA ASN A 62 1.08 -10.66 4.65
C ASN A 62 0.67 -10.34 3.21
N TYR A 63 1.57 -10.55 2.25
CA TYR A 63 1.29 -10.38 0.82
C TYR A 63 0.21 -11.36 0.35
N ASP A 64 0.29 -12.62 0.76
CA ASP A 64 -0.70 -13.67 0.44
C ASP A 64 -2.08 -13.32 1.01
N LYS A 65 -2.12 -12.75 2.22
CA LYS A 65 -3.37 -12.23 2.80
C LYS A 65 -3.91 -11.05 2.02
N ALA A 66 -3.05 -10.15 1.53
CA ALA A 66 -3.46 -8.98 0.75
C ALA A 66 -4.21 -9.40 -0.53
N GLN A 67 -3.81 -10.51 -1.16
CA GLN A 67 -4.45 -11.03 -2.38
C GLN A 67 -5.95 -11.28 -2.21
N LYS A 68 -6.40 -11.69 -1.02
CA LYS A 68 -7.83 -11.93 -0.76
C LYS A 68 -8.66 -10.65 -0.87
N TYR A 69 -8.10 -9.53 -0.42
CA TYR A 69 -8.77 -8.23 -0.47
C TYR A 69 -8.65 -7.62 -1.87
N LEU A 70 -7.49 -7.73 -2.51
CA LEU A 70 -7.27 -7.27 -3.88
C LEU A 70 -8.20 -7.98 -4.87
N GLY A 71 -8.37 -9.31 -4.73
CA GLY A 71 -9.26 -10.10 -5.59
C GLY A 71 -10.76 -9.83 -5.39
N ALA A 72 -11.14 -9.13 -4.32
CA ALA A 72 -12.51 -8.69 -4.05
C ALA A 72 -12.79 -7.26 -4.54
N LEU A 73 -11.76 -6.55 -5.03
CA LEU A 73 -11.84 -5.16 -5.46
C LEU A 73 -11.73 -5.06 -7.00
N PRO A 74 -12.24 -3.97 -7.61
CA PRO A 74 -11.89 -3.66 -8.98
C PRO A 74 -10.38 -3.40 -9.11
N ALA A 75 -9.80 -3.67 -10.28
CA ALA A 75 -8.37 -3.46 -10.55
C ALA A 75 -7.91 -2.01 -10.24
N ARG A 76 -8.82 -1.04 -10.33
CA ARG A 76 -8.60 0.35 -9.94
C ARG A 76 -9.61 0.78 -8.89
N TYR A 77 -9.13 1.25 -7.75
CA TYR A 77 -9.96 1.76 -6.66
C TYR A 77 -9.30 2.95 -5.96
N GLY A 78 -10.07 3.95 -5.55
CA GLY A 78 -9.55 5.13 -4.88
C GLY A 78 -8.50 5.89 -5.71
N GLY A 79 -8.47 5.73 -7.04
CA GLY A 79 -7.43 6.30 -7.91
C GLY A 79 -6.05 5.65 -7.76
N ILE A 80 -6.00 4.40 -7.29
CA ILE A 80 -4.81 3.53 -7.27
C ILE A 80 -5.05 2.44 -8.31
N ASP A 81 -4.01 2.11 -9.08
CA ASP A 81 -3.97 0.88 -9.88
C ASP A 81 -3.47 -0.26 -8.98
N LEU A 82 -4.42 -1.05 -8.47
CA LEU A 82 -4.16 -2.07 -7.45
C LEU A 82 -3.41 -3.27 -8.02
N GLU A 83 -3.66 -3.61 -9.28
CA GLU A 83 -2.94 -4.69 -9.97
C GLU A 83 -1.47 -4.31 -10.18
N ALA A 84 -1.22 -3.09 -10.70
CA ALA A 84 0.14 -2.59 -10.88
C ALA A 84 0.90 -2.52 -9.53
N LEU A 85 0.26 -1.93 -8.50
CA LEU A 85 0.85 -1.85 -7.16
C LEU A 85 1.20 -3.23 -6.60
N ASN A 86 0.31 -4.21 -6.75
CA ASN A 86 0.55 -5.58 -6.28
C ASN A 86 1.79 -6.19 -6.93
N GLY A 87 1.93 -6.05 -8.26
CA GLY A 87 3.11 -6.50 -9.00
C GLY A 87 4.40 -5.79 -8.58
N GLU A 88 4.34 -4.47 -8.39
CA GLU A 88 5.48 -3.69 -7.89
C GLU A 88 5.93 -4.14 -6.51
N VAL A 89 4.99 -4.35 -5.58
CA VAL A 89 5.28 -4.86 -4.23
C VAL A 89 5.90 -6.24 -4.32
N TRP A 90 5.38 -7.13 -5.17
CA TRP A 90 5.96 -8.45 -5.37
C TRP A 90 7.41 -8.37 -5.85
N ALA A 91 7.70 -7.55 -6.86
CA ALA A 91 9.06 -7.33 -7.35
C ALA A 91 9.97 -6.79 -6.23
N ALA A 92 9.48 -5.80 -5.47
CA ALA A 92 10.20 -5.20 -4.35
C ALA A 92 10.37 -6.12 -3.13
N LEU A 93 9.66 -7.25 -3.03
CA LEU A 93 9.95 -8.28 -2.02
C LEU A 93 11.12 -9.19 -2.43
N HIS A 94 11.40 -9.28 -3.73
CA HIS A 94 12.43 -10.18 -4.30
C HIS A 94 13.72 -9.46 -4.67
N GLN A 95 13.64 -8.17 -4.99
CA GLN A 95 14.76 -7.36 -5.43
C GLN A 95 14.92 -6.12 -4.54
N ALA A 96 16.10 -6.01 -3.92
CA ALA A 96 16.44 -4.83 -3.13
C ALA A 96 16.52 -3.57 -4.01
N GLY A 97 16.14 -2.43 -3.45
CA GLY A 97 16.22 -1.12 -4.12
C GLY A 97 15.00 -0.75 -4.95
N LEU A 98 14.09 -1.69 -5.27
CA LEU A 98 12.81 -1.35 -5.87
C LEU A 98 11.88 -0.72 -4.83
N ARG A 99 11.19 0.35 -5.24
CA ARG A 99 10.28 1.12 -4.39
C ARG A 99 8.94 1.31 -5.09
N PRO A 100 7.91 0.51 -4.76
CA PRO A 100 6.57 0.67 -5.31
C PRO A 100 6.05 2.09 -5.05
N GLN A 101 5.33 2.66 -6.01
CA GLN A 101 4.87 4.06 -5.95
C GLN A 101 3.35 4.15 -6.06
N LEU A 102 2.75 4.82 -5.08
CA LEU A 102 1.35 5.21 -5.13
C LEU A 102 1.19 6.57 -5.82
N PRO A 103 0.14 6.75 -6.64
CA PRO A 103 -0.13 8.02 -7.29
C PRO A 103 -0.57 9.05 -6.25
N LEU A 104 0.22 10.12 -6.11
CA LEU A 104 -0.13 11.30 -5.35
C LEU A 104 -0.45 12.43 -6.34
N PRO A 105 -1.56 13.16 -6.18
CA PRO A 105 -1.77 14.37 -6.95
C PRO A 105 -0.60 15.31 -6.65
N GLY A 106 0.13 15.67 -7.71
CA GLY A 106 1.18 16.68 -7.61
C GLY A 106 0.56 17.97 -7.10
N PHE A 107 1.30 18.67 -6.23
CA PHE A 107 1.15 20.12 -6.15
C PHE A 107 1.14 20.61 -7.59
N SER A 108 0.08 21.30 -8.00
CA SER A 108 0.11 22.03 -9.26
C SER A 108 1.44 22.78 -9.32
N GLU A 109 2.23 22.57 -10.37
CA GLU A 109 3.30 23.50 -10.67
C GLU A 109 2.63 24.87 -10.80
N GLY A 110 2.84 25.72 -9.79
CA GLY A 110 2.51 27.13 -9.86
C GLY A 110 3.29 27.71 -11.03
N GLY A 111 2.60 28.50 -11.86
CA GLY A 111 3.16 29.11 -13.07
C GLY A 111 4.17 30.22 -12.81
#